data_AF-A0A0G1W253-F1
#
_entry.id   AF-A0A0G1W253-F1
#
_cell.length_a   1.000
_cell.length_b   1.000
_cell.length_c   1.000
_cell.angle_alpha   90.00
_cell.angle_beta   90.00
_cell.angle_gamma   90.00
#
_symmetry.space_group_name_H-M   'P 1'
#
loop_
_entity.id
_entity.type
_entity.pdbx_description
1 polymer ?
#
loop_
_entity_poly.entity_id
_entity_poly.type
_entity_poly.pdbx_seq_one_letter_code
_entity_poly.pdbx_strand_id
1 'polypeptide(L)'
;MTRCNNCVKIGIAPWTGHSWCCDAHYDPKDYQQENCGFSDCAACQICGPECGGPYDRIYVNVYLVDRYFGGPEEGGWWYNAGVPIESLVVGSLKEAQVKREELEQGCYSNEGRQGIYEMNSKGIFEVSIETQFAREYPEERPRYE
;
A
#
# COMPACT_ATOMS: atom_id res chain seq x y z
N MET A 1 -11.72 40.76 -21.38
CA MET A 1 -10.46 40.29 -22.00
C MET A 1 -9.32 41.10 -21.40
N THR A 2 -8.59 40.52 -20.44
CA THR A 2 -7.45 41.19 -19.80
C THR A 2 -6.36 40.15 -19.59
N ARG A 3 -5.23 40.36 -20.27
CA ARG A 3 -4.06 39.46 -20.32
C ARG A 3 -3.23 39.58 -19.04
N CYS A 4 -2.71 38.45 -18.58
CA CYS A 4 -1.78 38.36 -17.46
C CYS A 4 -0.35 38.65 -17.96
N ASN A 5 0.30 39.65 -17.36
CA ASN A 5 1.68 40.06 -17.62
C ASN A 5 2.61 39.31 -16.65
N ASN A 6 3.48 38.42 -17.16
CA ASN A 6 4.85 38.22 -16.70
C ASN A 6 5.50 37.04 -17.44
N CYS A 7 6.09 37.31 -18.60
CA CYS A 7 7.13 36.49 -19.20
C CYS A 7 8.44 37.27 -19.04
N VAL A 8 9.33 36.80 -18.18
CA VAL A 8 10.71 37.31 -18.08
C VAL A 8 11.64 36.24 -18.62
N LYS A 9 12.44 36.63 -19.62
CA LYS A 9 13.55 35.83 -20.19
C LYS A 9 14.54 35.50 -19.09
N ILE A 10 14.76 34.22 -18.81
CA ILE A 10 15.86 33.79 -17.96
C ILE A 10 17.06 33.57 -18.87
N GLY A 11 18.00 34.52 -18.80
CA GLY A 11 19.32 34.40 -19.39
C GLY A 11 20.11 33.29 -18.71
N ILE A 12 20.93 32.62 -19.50
CA ILE A 12 21.92 31.64 -19.04
C ILE A 12 22.98 32.39 -18.24
N ALA A 13 23.27 31.97 -17.00
CA ALA A 13 24.39 32.49 -16.22
C ALA A 13 25.31 31.35 -15.75
N PRO A 14 26.64 31.53 -15.79
CA PRO A 14 27.62 30.50 -15.44
C PRO A 14 28.03 30.57 -13.96
N TRP A 15 28.27 29.38 -13.40
CA TRP A 15 29.23 29.02 -12.35
C TRP A 15 29.89 30.13 -11.50
N THR A 16 29.58 30.18 -10.20
CA THR A 16 30.55 30.25 -9.08
C THR A 16 29.83 30.01 -7.75
N GLY A 17 30.41 29.18 -6.87
CA GLY A 17 29.77 28.66 -5.65
C GLY A 17 29.64 29.62 -4.46
N HIS A 18 28.75 29.24 -3.53
CA HIS A 18 28.93 29.13 -2.06
C HIS A 18 27.65 28.51 -1.44
N SER A 19 27.85 27.64 -0.44
CA SER A 19 26.88 27.01 0.49
C SER A 19 25.94 28.04 1.15
N TRP A 20 24.66 27.80 1.51
CA TRP A 20 24.11 26.92 2.55
C TRP A 20 22.59 26.64 2.32
N CYS A 21 22.10 25.53 2.92
CA CYS A 21 20.76 24.93 3.01
C CYS A 21 19.58 25.94 3.19
N CYS A 22 18.31 25.67 2.84
CA CYS A 22 17.47 24.47 3.05
C CYS A 22 16.27 24.43 2.08
N ASP A 23 15.75 23.21 1.91
CA ASP A 23 14.39 22.82 1.53
C ASP A 23 13.89 22.98 0.09
N ALA A 24 13.28 21.88 -0.37
CA ALA A 24 12.53 21.67 -1.61
C ALA A 24 13.36 21.39 -2.87
N HIS A 25 13.48 20.11 -3.23
CA HIS A 25 12.50 19.44 -4.08
C HIS A 25 12.96 18.00 -4.34
N TYR A 26 12.26 17.04 -3.74
CA TYR A 26 12.31 15.64 -4.19
C TYR A 26 11.57 15.60 -5.53
N ASP A 27 12.32 15.61 -6.64
CA ASP A 27 11.78 15.43 -8.00
C ASP A 27 11.80 13.93 -8.33
N PRO A 28 10.63 13.27 -8.53
CA PRO A 28 10.57 11.86 -8.87
C PRO A 28 11.14 11.50 -10.25
N LYS A 29 11.65 12.47 -11.02
CA LYS A 29 12.13 12.27 -12.40
C LYS A 29 13.63 12.05 -12.56
N ASP A 30 14.41 12.17 -11.48
CA ASP A 30 15.85 11.87 -11.51
C ASP A 30 16.17 10.38 -11.30
N TYR A 31 15.17 9.51 -11.24
CA TYR A 31 15.38 8.07 -11.42
C TYR A 31 15.67 7.77 -12.89
N GLN A 32 16.89 8.08 -13.33
CA GLN A 32 17.38 7.64 -14.63
C GLN A 32 17.55 6.13 -14.61
N GLN A 33 16.50 5.49 -15.11
CA GLN A 33 16.40 4.08 -15.45
C GLN A 33 17.19 3.81 -16.73
N GLU A 34 18.52 4.00 -16.68
CA GLU A 34 19.38 3.73 -17.83
C GLU A 34 20.34 2.58 -17.51
N ASN A 35 20.08 1.45 -18.15
CA ASN A 35 20.94 0.27 -18.31
C ASN A 35 20.91 -0.84 -17.24
N CYS A 36 19.74 -1.44 -17.02
CA CYS A 36 19.69 -2.87 -16.68
C CYS A 36 19.20 -3.65 -17.92
N GLY A 37 20.16 -4.06 -18.76
CA GLY A 37 19.92 -4.96 -19.88
C GLY A 37 19.36 -6.29 -19.36
N PHE A 38 18.17 -6.64 -19.85
CA PHE A 38 17.21 -7.61 -19.33
C PHE A 38 17.64 -9.10 -19.31
N SER A 39 18.92 -9.47 -19.33
CA SER A 39 19.28 -10.91 -19.44
C SER A 39 20.02 -11.56 -18.29
N ASP A 40 20.79 -10.86 -17.45
CA ASP A 40 21.56 -11.54 -16.39
C ASP A 40 21.71 -10.68 -15.12
N CYS A 41 20.61 -10.45 -14.40
CA CYS A 41 20.63 -9.76 -13.09
C CYS A 41 21.28 -10.58 -11.96
N ALA A 42 21.59 -11.86 -12.16
CA ALA A 42 22.10 -12.73 -11.10
C ALA A 42 23.55 -12.45 -10.67
N ALA A 43 24.33 -11.67 -11.44
CA ALA A 43 25.77 -11.48 -11.21
C ALA A 43 26.18 -10.04 -10.88
N CYS A 44 25.24 -9.08 -10.80
CA CYS A 44 25.59 -7.68 -10.60
C CYS A 44 25.88 -7.37 -9.12
N GLN A 45 27.15 -7.35 -8.73
CA GLN A 45 27.61 -6.85 -7.42
C GLN A 45 27.54 -5.32 -7.28
N ILE A 46 27.09 -4.60 -8.33
CA ILE A 46 27.01 -3.13 -8.36
C ILE A 46 25.61 -2.65 -7.99
N CYS A 47 24.59 -3.46 -8.25
CA CYS A 47 23.25 -3.14 -7.79
C CYS A 47 23.10 -3.70 -6.37
N GLY A 48 22.96 -2.79 -5.40
CA GLY A 48 22.62 -3.17 -4.03
C GLY A 48 21.25 -3.85 -3.95
N PRO A 49 20.72 -4.15 -2.75
CA PRO A 49 19.43 -4.85 -2.55
C PRO A 49 18.19 -4.19 -3.19
N GLU A 50 18.37 -3.13 -3.98
CA GLU A 50 17.39 -2.37 -4.72
C GLU A 50 17.19 -2.89 -6.16
N CYS A 51 18.12 -3.69 -6.70
CA CYS A 51 17.82 -4.51 -7.87
C CYS A 51 17.05 -5.73 -7.40
N GLY A 52 15.74 -5.72 -7.60
CA GLY A 52 14.81 -6.77 -7.20
C GLY A 52 15.35 -8.17 -7.50
N GLY A 53 15.93 -8.80 -6.49
CA GLY A 53 15.98 -10.25 -6.38
C GLY A 53 14.55 -10.80 -6.34
N PRO A 54 14.36 -12.12 -6.17
CA PRO A 54 13.04 -12.77 -6.09
C PRO A 54 12.26 -12.38 -4.81
N TYR A 55 12.45 -11.17 -4.31
CA TYR A 55 11.72 -10.58 -3.21
C TYR A 55 10.23 -10.63 -3.53
N ASP A 56 9.53 -11.35 -2.67
CA ASP A 56 8.12 -11.64 -2.74
C ASP A 56 7.35 -10.36 -3.04
N ARG A 57 6.51 -10.42 -4.08
CA ARG A 57 5.57 -9.35 -4.40
C ARG A 57 4.83 -8.99 -3.11
N ILE A 58 4.83 -7.71 -2.76
CA ILE A 58 4.10 -7.23 -1.58
C ILE A 58 2.70 -6.87 -2.06
N TYR A 59 1.72 -7.39 -1.35
CA TYR A 59 0.31 -7.16 -1.59
C TYR A 59 -0.26 -6.29 -0.49
N VAL A 60 -1.06 -5.29 -0.88
CA VAL A 60 -1.92 -4.54 0.03
C VAL A 60 -3.35 -5.02 -0.23
N ASN A 61 -3.85 -5.81 0.70
CA ASN A 61 -5.12 -6.51 0.60
C ASN A 61 -6.17 -5.80 1.46
N VAL A 62 -7.38 -5.66 0.92
CA VAL A 62 -8.52 -5.10 1.60
C VAL A 62 -9.54 -6.20 1.81
N TYR A 63 -9.96 -6.37 3.06
CA TYR A 63 -10.95 -7.35 3.47
C TYR A 63 -12.18 -6.65 4.05
N LEU A 64 -13.37 -7.17 3.74
CA LEU A 64 -14.56 -6.87 4.51
C LEU A 64 -14.70 -7.94 5.58
N VAL A 65 -14.45 -7.55 6.83
CA VAL A 65 -14.40 -8.44 7.99
C VAL A 65 -15.69 -8.32 8.79
N ASP A 66 -16.32 -9.46 9.07
CA ASP A 66 -17.48 -9.55 9.93
C ASP A 66 -17.39 -10.76 10.86
N ARG A 67 -18.29 -10.82 11.85
CA ARG A 67 -18.30 -11.85 12.88
C ARG A 67 -19.44 -12.83 12.65
N TYR A 68 -19.11 -14.12 12.61
CA TYR A 68 -20.03 -15.22 12.35
C TYR A 68 -20.20 -16.11 13.56
N PHE A 69 -21.41 -16.63 13.73
CA PHE A 69 -21.71 -17.58 14.80
C PHE A 69 -21.14 -18.96 14.45
N GLY A 70 -20.24 -19.46 15.30
CA GLY A 70 -19.53 -20.71 15.09
C GLY A 70 -20.33 -21.95 15.51
N GLY A 71 -21.14 -21.83 16.57
CA GLY A 71 -21.99 -22.90 17.05
C GLY A 71 -22.43 -22.69 18.50
N PRO A 72 -23.44 -23.45 18.99
CA PRO A 72 -24.00 -23.31 20.33
C PRO A 72 -23.18 -23.98 21.45
N GLU A 73 -22.09 -24.66 21.10
CA GLU A 73 -21.20 -25.32 22.07
C GLU A 73 -20.58 -24.31 23.04
N GLU A 74 -20.38 -24.74 24.30
CA GLU A 74 -19.79 -23.94 25.40
C GLU A 74 -20.33 -22.50 25.58
N GLY A 75 -21.64 -22.30 25.39
CA GLY A 75 -22.26 -20.99 25.57
C GLY A 75 -22.25 -20.11 24.33
N GLY A 76 -21.94 -20.70 23.18
CA GLY A 76 -21.94 -20.00 21.90
C GLY A 76 -20.59 -19.38 21.61
N TRP A 77 -19.96 -19.79 20.53
CA TRP A 77 -18.70 -19.21 20.09
C TRP A 77 -18.85 -18.52 18.73
N TRP A 78 -17.92 -17.64 18.43
CA TRP A 78 -17.94 -16.81 17.23
C TRP A 78 -16.55 -16.71 16.64
N TYR A 79 -16.47 -16.48 15.33
CA TYR A 79 -15.23 -16.26 14.62
C TYR A 79 -15.34 -15.07 13.69
N ASN A 80 -14.21 -14.44 13.39
CA ASN A 80 -14.14 -13.42 12.36
C ASN A 80 -13.93 -14.10 11.02
N ALA A 81 -14.60 -13.61 9.98
CA ALA A 81 -14.32 -13.98 8.61
C ALA A 81 -14.13 -12.74 7.75
N GLY A 82 -13.13 -12.77 6.87
CA GLY A 82 -12.82 -11.71 5.93
C GLY A 82 -13.10 -12.13 4.50
N VAL A 83 -13.87 -11.32 3.78
CA VAL A 83 -14.10 -11.46 2.34
C VAL A 83 -13.15 -10.52 1.60
N PRO A 84 -12.34 -11.00 0.63
CA PRO A 84 -11.43 -10.14 -0.12
C PRO A 84 -12.21 -9.18 -1.01
N ILE A 85 -11.89 -7.89 -0.92
CA ILE A 85 -12.51 -6.80 -1.69
C ILE A 85 -11.56 -6.30 -2.78
N GLU A 86 -10.31 -6.04 -2.41
CA GLU A 86 -9.29 -5.52 -3.32
C GLU A 86 -7.91 -6.05 -2.94
N SER A 87 -7.01 -6.17 -3.92
CA SER A 87 -5.63 -6.58 -3.72
C SER A 87 -4.73 -5.82 -4.70
N LEU A 88 -3.81 -5.04 -4.15
CA LEU A 88 -2.88 -4.19 -4.92
C LEU A 88 -1.46 -4.72 -4.77
N VAL A 89 -0.73 -4.79 -5.88
CA VAL A 89 0.69 -5.18 -5.86
C VAL A 89 1.56 -3.94 -5.82
N VAL A 90 2.53 -3.91 -4.91
CA VAL A 90 3.49 -2.82 -4.73
C VAL A 90 4.91 -3.34 -4.74
N GLY A 91 5.86 -2.48 -5.12
CA GLY A 91 7.27 -2.87 -5.29
C GLY A 91 8.08 -2.84 -4.01
N SER A 92 7.60 -2.15 -2.97
CA SER A 92 8.34 -1.98 -1.72
C SER A 92 7.43 -1.92 -0.49
N LEU A 93 7.97 -2.28 0.68
CA LEU A 93 7.23 -2.22 1.95
C LEU A 93 6.84 -0.79 2.33
N LYS A 94 7.69 0.19 2.00
CA LYS A 94 7.41 1.60 2.25
C LYS A 94 6.22 2.09 1.43
N GLU A 95 6.18 1.72 0.14
CA GLU A 95 5.03 1.98 -0.72
C GLU A 95 3.77 1.27 -0.20
N ALA A 96 3.90 0.02 0.27
CA ALA A 96 2.80 -0.73 0.86
C ALA A 96 2.18 -0.03 2.08
N GLN A 97 3.02 0.52 2.97
CA GLN A 97 2.58 1.25 4.16
C GLN A 97 1.83 2.52 3.79
N VAL A 98 2.38 3.34 2.89
CA VAL A 98 1.70 4.54 2.39
C VAL A 98 0.36 4.16 1.75
N LYS A 99 0.36 3.10 0.94
CA LYS A 99 -0.86 2.65 0.26
C LYS A 99 -1.91 2.13 1.22
N ARG A 100 -1.50 1.42 2.26
CA ARG A 100 -2.38 0.99 3.34
C ARG A 100 -3.05 2.19 4.01
N GLU A 101 -2.26 3.20 4.42
CA GLU A 101 -2.79 4.41 5.07
C GLU A 101 -3.76 5.17 4.15
N GLU A 102 -3.43 5.31 2.85
CA GLU A 102 -4.32 5.90 1.85
C GLU A 102 -5.68 5.18 1.76
N LEU A 103 -5.66 3.85 1.76
CA LEU A 103 -6.87 3.03 1.66
C LEU A 103 -7.70 3.11 2.95
N GLU A 104 -7.06 3.00 4.12
CA GLU A 104 -7.71 3.08 5.44
C GLU A 104 -8.37 4.44 5.68
N GLN A 105 -7.77 5.54 5.21
CA GLN A 105 -8.31 6.89 5.38
C GLN A 105 -9.24 7.32 4.24
N GLY A 106 -9.15 6.67 3.08
CA GLY A 106 -9.87 7.00 1.86
C GLY A 106 -11.13 6.17 1.67
N CYS A 107 -11.15 5.41 0.57
CA CYS A 107 -12.32 4.65 0.12
C CYS A 107 -12.72 3.51 1.06
N TYR A 108 -11.83 3.03 1.92
CA TYR A 108 -12.09 1.96 2.88
C TYR A 108 -12.10 2.45 4.33
N SER A 109 -12.38 3.73 4.55
CA SER A 109 -12.64 4.26 5.89
C SER A 109 -13.84 3.56 6.55
N ASN A 110 -13.69 3.27 7.84
CA ASN A 110 -14.74 2.73 8.69
C ASN A 110 -15.58 3.81 9.37
N GLU A 111 -15.39 5.08 9.02
CA GLU A 111 -16.18 6.18 9.58
C GLU A 111 -17.69 5.96 9.32
N GLY A 112 -18.49 5.97 10.39
CA GLY A 112 -19.92 5.73 10.33
C GLY A 112 -20.34 4.26 10.18
N ARG A 113 -19.40 3.31 10.13
CA ARG A 113 -19.72 1.87 10.21
C ARG A 113 -19.82 1.43 11.66
N GLN A 114 -20.70 0.47 11.90
CA GLN A 114 -20.85 -0.18 13.20
C GLN A 114 -19.71 -1.19 13.42
N GLY A 115 -19.30 -1.37 14.67
CA GLY A 115 -18.29 -2.37 15.01
C GLY A 115 -18.78 -3.80 14.74
N ILE A 116 -17.85 -4.74 14.50
CA ILE A 116 -18.15 -6.18 14.27
C ILE A 116 -18.77 -6.89 15.48
N TYR A 117 -18.85 -6.21 16.63
CA TYR A 117 -19.46 -6.72 17.86
C TYR A 117 -20.91 -6.27 18.04
N GLU A 118 -21.41 -5.41 17.15
CA GLU A 118 -22.77 -4.89 17.20
C GLU A 118 -23.73 -5.82 16.44
N MET A 119 -24.94 -5.98 16.96
CA MET A 119 -25.97 -6.87 16.38
C MET A 119 -26.35 -6.53 14.94
N ASN A 120 -26.20 -5.27 14.54
CA ASN A 120 -26.50 -4.79 13.18
C ASN A 120 -25.23 -4.50 12.37
N SER A 121 -24.11 -5.14 12.71
CA SER A 121 -22.88 -4.97 11.94
C SER A 121 -23.09 -5.30 10.46
N LYS A 122 -22.41 -4.54 9.61
CA LYS A 122 -22.31 -4.78 8.16
C LYS A 122 -20.86 -5.12 7.79
N GLY A 123 -20.09 -5.58 8.76
CA GLY A 123 -18.64 -5.69 8.70
C GLY A 123 -17.90 -4.35 8.68
N ILE A 124 -16.60 -4.44 8.89
CA ILE A 124 -15.62 -3.34 8.79
C ILE A 124 -14.62 -3.67 7.68
N PHE A 125 -14.02 -2.65 7.09
CA PHE A 125 -12.88 -2.86 6.21
C PHE A 125 -11.60 -3.01 7.04
N GLU A 126 -10.79 -3.98 6.68
CA GLU A 126 -9.46 -4.21 7.24
C GLU A 126 -8.45 -4.23 6.09
N VAL A 127 -7.39 -3.43 6.21
CA VAL A 127 -6.34 -3.34 5.19
C VAL A 127 -5.06 -3.97 5.74
N SER A 128 -4.59 -5.02 5.06
CA SER A 128 -3.47 -5.85 5.48
C SER A 128 -2.37 -5.88 4.42
N ILE A 129 -1.12 -5.88 4.87
CA ILE A 129 0.05 -6.02 3.99
C ILE A 129 0.52 -7.46 4.09
N GLU A 130 0.53 -8.17 2.95
CA GLU A 130 0.79 -9.61 2.87
C GLU A 130 1.75 -9.93 1.72
N THR A 131 2.34 -11.12 1.73
CA THR A 131 3.20 -11.63 0.64
C THR A 131 2.41 -12.41 -0.42
N GLN A 132 1.09 -12.50 -0.26
CA GLN A 132 0.20 -13.26 -1.12
C GLN A 132 -1.04 -12.46 -1.50
N PHE A 133 -1.66 -12.85 -2.61
CA PHE A 133 -2.93 -12.27 -3.06
C PHE A 133 -4.05 -12.54 -2.04
N ALA A 134 -4.99 -11.60 -1.94
CA ALA A 134 -6.07 -11.67 -0.96
C ALA A 134 -6.88 -12.98 -1.09
N ARG A 135 -7.14 -13.64 0.03
CA ARG A 135 -7.97 -14.85 0.11
C ARG A 135 -9.01 -14.71 1.21
N GLU A 136 -10.15 -15.35 1.01
CA GLU A 136 -11.13 -15.45 2.08
C GLU A 136 -10.53 -16.19 3.29
N TYR A 137 -10.90 -15.74 4.49
CA TYR A 137 -10.52 -16.42 5.71
C TYR A 137 -11.68 -16.43 6.71
N PRO A 138 -11.77 -17.46 7.57
CA PRO A 138 -11.16 -18.77 7.35
C PRO A 138 -11.77 -19.44 6.09
N GLU A 139 -10.99 -20.30 5.42
CA GLU A 139 -11.46 -21.04 4.22
C GLU A 139 -12.65 -21.96 4.54
N GLU A 140 -12.67 -22.50 5.76
CA GLU A 140 -13.78 -23.30 6.28
C GLU A 140 -14.21 -22.78 7.64
N ARG A 141 -15.48 -23.00 7.99
CA ARG A 141 -15.98 -22.69 9.33
C ARG A 141 -15.17 -23.48 10.37
N PRO A 142 -14.52 -22.81 11.35
CA PRO A 142 -13.76 -23.51 12.37
C PRO A 142 -14.65 -24.47 13.15
N ARG A 143 -14.05 -25.53 13.69
CA ARG A 143 -14.74 -26.47 14.58
C ARG A 143 -14.08 -26.41 15.94
N TYR A 144 -14.90 -26.43 16.97
CA TYR A 144 -14.43 -26.60 18.33
C TYR A 144 -14.30 -28.10 18.59
N GLU A 145 -13.17 -28.55 19.16
CA GLU A 145 -12.92 -29.95 19.53
C GLU A 145 -13.09 -30.17 21.04
#